data_AF-A0A661QU85-F1
#
_entry.id   AF-A0A661QU85-F1
#
_cell.length_a   1.000
_cell.length_b   1.000
_cell.length_c   1.000
_cell.angle_alpha   90.00
_cell.angle_beta   90.00
_cell.angle_gamma   90.00
#
_symmetry.space_group_name_H-M   'P 1'
#
loop_
_entity.id
_entity.type
_entity.pdbx_description
1 polymer ?
#
loop_
_entity_poly.entity_id
_entity_poly.type
_entity_poly.pdbx_seq_one_letter_code
_entity_poly.pdbx_strand_id
1 'polypeptide(L)' 'PDGKPILGKVDGLDGFIMASGLNDYGMGVGPGVGKVISEIICFGESSIPIDEFSLSRFN' A
#
# COMPACT_ATOMS: atom_id res chain seq x y z
N PRO A 1 -15.22 7.37 2.42
CA PRO A 1 -13.74 7.23 2.43
C PRO A 1 -13.22 7.27 3.87
N ASP A 2 -12.31 6.37 4.25
CA ASP A 2 -11.90 6.11 5.65
C ASP A 2 -10.64 6.88 6.10
N GLY A 3 -10.09 7.74 5.24
CA GLY A 3 -8.90 8.55 5.53
C GLY A 3 -7.57 7.78 5.50
N LYS A 4 -7.60 6.47 5.26
CA LYS A 4 -6.41 5.62 5.15
C LYS A 4 -5.87 5.58 3.72
N PRO A 5 -4.55 5.39 3.52
CA PRO A 5 -4.00 5.23 2.19
C PRO A 5 -4.48 3.91 1.57
N ILE A 6 -4.20 3.76 0.27
CA ILE A 6 -4.31 2.48 -0.43
C ILE A 6 -2.91 2.02 -0.79
N LEU A 7 -2.52 0.85 -0.28
CA LEU A 7 -1.20 0.25 -0.43
C LEU A 7 -1.33 -1.20 -0.91
N GLY A 8 -0.41 -1.62 -1.79
CA GLY A 8 -0.23 -3.02 -2.17
C GLY A 8 -0.86 -3.39 -3.52
N LYS A 9 -1.06 -4.70 -3.71
CA LYS A 9 -1.61 -5.28 -4.95
C LYS A 9 -3.08 -4.89 -5.12
N VAL A 10 -3.53 -4.81 -6.38
CA VAL A 10 -4.93 -4.56 -6.72
C VAL A 10 -5.49 -5.79 -7.42
N ASP A 11 -6.62 -6.29 -6.90
CA ASP A 11 -7.29 -7.46 -7.45
C ASP A 11 -7.66 -7.23 -8.93
N GLY A 12 -7.34 -8.22 -9.78
CA GLY A 12 -7.59 -8.16 -11.22
C GLY A 12 -6.56 -7.36 -12.03
N LEU A 13 -5.54 -6.78 -11.40
CA LEU A 13 -4.45 -6.05 -12.08
C LEU A 13 -3.08 -6.66 -11.78
N ASP A 14 -2.69 -7.67 -12.56
CA ASP A 14 -1.42 -8.37 -12.40
C ASP A 14 -0.22 -7.43 -12.62
N GLY A 15 0.74 -7.48 -11.70
CA GLY A 15 1.96 -6.67 -11.74
C GLY A 15 1.76 -5.19 -11.37
N PHE A 16 0.54 -4.75 -11.06
CA PHE A 16 0.26 -3.38 -10.62
C PHE A 16 0.28 -3.28 -9.09
N ILE A 17 0.97 -2.25 -8.58
CA ILE A 17 1.03 -1.93 -7.15
C ILE A 17 0.56 -0.50 -6.92
N MET A 18 -0.37 -0.31 -5.99
CA MET A 18 -0.86 1.00 -5.58
C MET A 18 -0.13 1.50 -4.34
N ALA A 19 0.24 2.77 -4.34
CA ALA A 19 0.71 3.50 -3.18
C ALA A 19 0.20 4.95 -3.27
N SER A 20 -1.03 5.18 -2.82
CA SER A 20 -1.72 6.46 -2.97
C SER A 20 -2.56 6.80 -1.74
N GLY A 21 -3.03 8.05 -1.65
CA GLY A 21 -3.87 8.52 -0.55
C GLY A 21 -3.12 8.81 0.74
N LEU A 22 -1.83 9.15 0.67
CA LEU A 22 -0.99 9.53 1.83
C LEU A 22 -1.23 10.98 2.31
N ASN A 23 -1.96 11.77 1.52
CA ASN A 23 -2.43 13.12 1.86
C ASN A 23 -1.31 14.01 2.44
N ASP A 24 -1.58 14.67 3.56
CA ASP A 24 -0.73 15.66 4.23
C ASP A 24 0.38 15.05 5.11
N TYR A 25 0.29 13.77 5.45
CA TYR A 25 1.31 13.07 6.27
C TYR A 25 2.30 12.25 5.45
N GLY A 26 2.20 12.27 4.11
CA GLY A 26 3.03 11.49 3.20
C GLY A 26 4.54 11.72 3.35
N MET A 27 4.99 12.93 3.74
CA MET A 27 6.41 13.18 4.02
C MET A 27 6.92 12.41 5.25
N GLY A 28 6.09 12.27 6.29
CA GLY A 28 6.48 11.57 7.51
C GLY A 28 6.51 10.04 7.33
N VAL A 29 5.55 9.50 6.59
CA VAL A 29 5.40 8.04 6.42
C VAL A 29 6.05 7.51 5.15
N GLY A 30 6.43 8.38 4.21
CA GLY A 30 6.96 8.03 2.90
C GLY A 30 8.10 7.01 2.92
N PRO A 31 9.12 7.13 3.79
CA PRO A 31 10.17 6.12 3.90
C PRO A 31 9.66 4.72 4.30
N GLY A 32 8.71 4.66 5.23
CA GLY A 32 8.10 3.40 5.67
C GLY A 32 7.26 2.76 4.57
N VAL A 33 6.44 3.56 3.88
CA VAL A 33 5.64 3.11 2.74
C VAL A 33 6.53 2.63 1.61
N GLY A 34 7.58 3.37 1.27
CA GLY A 34 8.54 2.99 0.23
C GLY A 34 9.20 1.64 0.53
N LYS A 35 9.60 1.40 1.78
CA LYS A 35 10.14 0.11 2.23
C LYS A 35 9.11 -1.01 2.01
N VAL A 36 7.90 -0.86 2.52
CA VAL A 36 6.82 -1.87 2.38
C VAL A 36 6.54 -2.18 0.91
N ILE A 37 6.41 -1.14 0.07
CA ILE A 37 6.14 -1.31 -1.36
C ILE A 37 7.32 -2.03 -2.05
N SER A 38 8.56 -1.71 -1.69
CA SER A 38 9.73 -2.40 -2.23
C SER A 38 9.77 -3.89 -1.86
N GLU A 39 9.35 -4.25 -0.64
CA GLU A 39 9.27 -5.64 -0.19
C GLU A 39 8.22 -6.40 -1.01
N ILE A 40 7.04 -5.81 -1.22
CA ILE A 40 5.98 -6.43 -2.02
C ILE A 40 6.43 -6.64 -3.47
N ILE A 41 7.18 -5.70 -4.05
CA ILE A 41 7.71 -5.81 -5.41
C ILE A 41 8.77 -6.91 -5.50
N CYS A 42 9.73 -6.93 -4.57
CA CYS A 42 10.88 -7.84 -4.63
C CYS A 42 10.57 -9.26 -4.15
N PHE A 43 9.72 -9.40 -3.14
CA PHE A 43 9.49 -10.66 -2.40
C PHE A 43 8.04 -11.13 -2.45
N GLY A 44 7.12 -10.29 -2.92
CA GLY A 44 5.70 -10.63 -3.05
C GLY A 44 4.87 -10.40 -1.78
N GLU A 45 5.51 -10.06 -0.67
CA GLU A 45 4.91 -9.83 0.66
C GLU A 45 5.64 -8.70 1.41
N SER A 46 4.98 -8.12 2.42
CA SER A 46 5.57 -7.10 3.30
C SER A 46 5.96 -7.67 4.66
N SER A 47 6.99 -7.08 5.28
CA SER A 47 7.46 -7.46 6.63
C SER A 47 6.49 -7.11 7.76
N ILE A 48 5.51 -6.25 7.49
CA ILE A 48 4.43 -5.87 8.40
C ILE A 48 3.07 -6.10 7.72
N PRO A 49 2.00 -6.39 8.48
CA PRO A 49 0.67 -6.53 7.91
C PRO A 49 0.17 -5.19 7.37
N ILE A 50 -0.45 -5.23 6.18
CA ILE A 50 -0.99 -4.03 5.51
C ILE A 50 -2.39 -4.24 4.93
N ASP A 51 -3.09 -5.32 5.32
CA ASP A 51 -4.39 -5.72 4.78
C ASP A 51 -5.44 -4.60 4.92
N GLU A 52 -5.37 -3.81 6.00
CA GLU A 52 -6.23 -2.66 6.24
C GLU A 52 -6.05 -1.52 5.23
N PHE A 53 -4.98 -1.53 4.45
CA PHE A 53 -4.68 -0.56 3.40
C PHE A 53 -4.98 -1.09 1.99
N SER A 54 -5.46 -2.33 1.86
CA SER A 54 -5.88 -2.88 0.56
C SER A 54 -7.01 -2.04 -0.05
N LEU A 55 -7.07 -1.96 -1.39
CA LEU A 55 -8.21 -1.38 -2.10
C LEU A 55 -9.49 -2.18 -1.83
N SER A 56 -9.36 -3.49 -1.68
CA SER A 56 -10.48 -4.43 -1.54
C SER A 56 -11.23 -4.27 -0.21
N ARG A 57 -10.73 -3.45 0.73
CA ARG A 57 -11.43 -3.12 1.98
C ARG A 57 -12.75 -2.36 1.80
N PHE A 58 -12.99 -1.82 0.60
CA PHE A 58 -14.22 -1.10 0.26
C PHE A 58 -15.23 -1.95 -0.53
N ASN A 59 -14.96 -3.24 -0.71
CA ASN A 59 -15.84 -4.21 -1.37
C ASN A 59 -16.64 -5.04 -0.37
#